data_AF-A0A2V8MDQ9-F1
#
_entry.id   AF-A0A2V8MDQ9-F1
#
_cell.length_a   1.000
_cell.length_b   1.000
_cell.length_c   1.000
_cell.angle_alpha   90.00
_cell.angle_beta   90.00
_cell.angle_gamma   90.00
#
_symmetry.space_group_name_H-M   'P 1'
#
loop_
_entity.id
_entity.type
_entity.pdbx_description
1 polymer ?
#
loop_
_entity_poly.entity_id
_entity_poly.type
_entity_poly.pdbx_seq_one_letter_code
_entity_poly.pdbx_strand_id
1 'polypeptide(L)'
;MIYSMTGFGSARAEAPNLSVLIEIKSVNHRYLDVHIKLPGEYQNFENVIRQKISGAFKRGRIDAFVRIDYKRENIKLDVNHSLVRAYVDMMSQLKNSYAVQGDLT
;
A
#
# COMPACT_ATOMS: atom_id res chain seq x y z
N MET A 1 -11.72 -35.56 -13.97
CA MET A 1 -12.18 -34.80 -12.78
C MET A 1 -12.37 -33.34 -13.17
N ILE A 2 -13.56 -32.79 -12.94
CA ILE A 2 -13.88 -31.38 -13.21
C ILE A 2 -13.53 -30.60 -11.94
N TYR A 3 -12.39 -29.92 -11.91
CA TYR A 3 -12.03 -29.03 -10.80
C TYR A 3 -12.72 -27.68 -10.99
N SER A 4 -13.44 -27.23 -9.97
CA SER A 4 -13.94 -25.85 -9.92
C SER A 4 -12.75 -24.90 -9.83
N MET A 5 -12.64 -23.97 -10.78
CA MET A 5 -11.55 -22.98 -10.85
C MET A 5 -11.89 -21.65 -10.19
N THR A 6 -13.10 -21.52 -9.64
CA THR A 6 -13.54 -20.30 -8.93
C THR A 6 -13.29 -20.47 -7.44
N GLY A 7 -12.46 -19.60 -6.88
CA GLY A 7 -12.10 -19.65 -5.47
C GLY A 7 -11.61 -18.29 -4.99
N PHE A 8 -11.79 -18.04 -3.71
CA PHE A 8 -11.18 -16.92 -3.01
C PHE A 8 -10.38 -17.48 -1.84
N GLY A 9 -9.15 -17.00 -1.67
CA GLY A 9 -8.31 -17.34 -0.53
C GLY A 9 -7.63 -16.08 -0.02
N SER A 10 -7.64 -15.89 1.30
CA SER A 10 -6.87 -14.84 1.95
C SER A 10 -5.98 -15.44 3.02
N ALA A 11 -4.79 -14.90 3.16
CA ALA A 11 -3.81 -15.28 4.16
C ALA A 11 -3.18 -14.02 4.74
N ARG A 12 -3.10 -13.97 6.07
CA ARG A 12 -2.46 -12.88 6.79
C ARG A 12 -1.32 -13.43 7.62
N ALA A 13 -0.17 -12.77 7.55
CA ALA A 13 1.00 -13.05 8.36
C ALA A 13 1.38 -11.78 9.14
N GLU A 14 1.57 -11.93 10.44
CA GLU A 14 2.00 -10.83 11.31
C GLU A 14 3.38 -11.13 11.87
N ALA A 15 4.24 -10.12 11.83
CA ALA A 15 5.55 -10.09 12.46
C ALA A 15 5.65 -8.80 13.31
N PRO A 16 6.65 -8.67 14.20
CA PRO A 16 6.74 -7.55 15.14
C PRO A 16 6.61 -6.16 14.48
N ASN A 17 7.25 -5.97 13.32
CA ASN A 17 7.30 -4.68 12.62
C ASN A 17 6.58 -4.69 11.26
N LEU A 18 5.87 -5.77 10.94
CA LEU A 18 5.34 -6.01 9.59
C LEU A 18 4.02 -6.79 9.65
N SER A 19 3.03 -6.34 8.90
CA SER A 19 1.81 -7.11 8.62
C SER A 19 1.69 -7.31 7.13
N VAL A 20 1.56 -8.56 6.69
CA VAL A 20 1.40 -8.94 5.29
C VAL A 20 0.05 -9.59 5.11
N LEU A 21 -0.73 -9.09 4.15
CA LEU A 21 -2.00 -9.67 3.72
C LEU A 21 -1.88 -10.04 2.25
N ILE A 22 -2.18 -11.30 1.93
CA ILE A 22 -2.22 -11.83 0.58
C ILE A 22 -3.64 -12.30 0.30
N GLU A 23 -4.22 -11.82 -0.79
CA GLU A 23 -5.54 -12.22 -1.24
C GLU A 23 -5.44 -12.72 -2.68
N ILE A 24 -6.01 -13.89 -2.95
CA ILE A 24 -6.00 -14.52 -4.26
C ILE A 24 -7.43 -14.85 -4.63
N LYS A 25 -7.85 -14.37 -5.79
CA LYS A 25 -9.12 -14.70 -6.41
C LYS A 25 -8.86 -15.43 -7.71
N SER A 26 -9.49 -16.57 -7.90
CA SER A 26 -9.47 -17.30 -9.16
C SER A 26 -10.87 -17.36 -9.75
N VAL A 27 -10.97 -17.24 -11.07
CA VAL A 27 -12.21 -17.43 -11.81
C VAL A 27 -11.99 -18.32 -13.04
N ASN A 28 -13.07 -18.97 -13.47
CA ASN A 28 -13.02 -19.80 -14.68
C ASN A 28 -12.83 -18.91 -15.91
N HIS A 29 -11.70 -19.07 -16.58
CA HIS A 29 -11.35 -18.34 -17.79
C HIS A 29 -10.68 -19.31 -18.77
N ARG A 30 -10.87 -19.08 -20.07
CA ARG A 30 -10.40 -19.98 -21.13
C ARG A 30 -8.88 -20.09 -21.18
N TYR A 31 -8.20 -18.96 -20.98
CA TYR A 31 -6.74 -18.87 -20.96
C TYR A 31 -6.24 -18.58 -19.54
N LEU A 32 -4.98 -18.92 -19.26
CA LEU A 32 -4.32 -18.51 -18.04
C LEU A 32 -4.02 -17.02 -18.13
N ASP A 33 -4.64 -16.24 -17.23
CA ASP A 33 -4.40 -14.81 -17.08
C ASP A 33 -4.02 -14.55 -15.62
N VAL A 34 -2.83 -14.01 -15.38
CA VAL A 34 -2.27 -13.85 -14.03
C VAL A 34 -1.99 -12.39 -13.79
N HIS A 35 -2.83 -11.78 -12.96
CA HIS A 35 -2.72 -10.39 -12.57
C HIS A 35 -2.21 -10.30 -11.14
N ILE A 36 -1.03 -9.72 -10.95
CA ILE A 36 -0.36 -9.64 -9.65
C ILE A 36 -0.20 -8.17 -9.30
N LYS A 37 -0.74 -7.76 -8.14
CA LYS A 37 -0.60 -6.40 -7.64
C LYS A 37 0.26 -6.43 -6.37
N LEU A 38 1.49 -5.96 -6.54
CA LEU A 38 2.51 -5.86 -5.49
C LEU A 38 2.78 -4.39 -5.15
N PRO A 39 3.21 -4.08 -3.92
CA PRO A 39 3.81 -2.79 -3.60
C PRO A 39 5.09 -2.57 -4.41
N GLY A 40 5.40 -1.32 -4.74
CA GLY A 40 6.54 -0.97 -5.62
C GLY A 40 7.88 -1.59 -5.19
N GLU A 41 8.13 -1.63 -3.88
CA GLU A 41 9.35 -2.21 -3.27
C GLU A 41 9.56 -3.70 -3.59
N TYR A 42 8.51 -4.42 -3.99
CA TYR A 42 8.51 -5.87 -4.19
C TYR A 42 8.20 -6.29 -5.63
N GLN A 43 8.17 -5.37 -6.59
CA GLN A 43 7.90 -5.72 -7.99
C GLN A 43 8.89 -6.73 -8.57
N ASN A 44 10.13 -6.76 -8.06
CA ASN A 44 11.12 -7.76 -8.48
C ASN A 44 10.66 -9.22 -8.22
N PHE A 45 9.75 -9.45 -7.27
CA PHE A 45 9.21 -10.78 -6.98
C PHE A 45 8.01 -11.15 -7.88
N GLU A 46 7.49 -10.21 -8.67
CA GLU A 46 6.33 -10.46 -9.54
C GLU A 46 6.57 -11.63 -10.50
N ASN A 47 7.72 -11.66 -11.16
CA ASN A 47 8.06 -12.74 -12.09
C ASN A 47 8.17 -14.10 -11.41
N VAL A 48 8.72 -14.15 -10.20
CA VAL A 48 8.83 -15.40 -9.43
C VAL A 48 7.45 -15.93 -9.05
N ILE A 49 6.56 -15.04 -8.60
CA ILE A 49 5.18 -15.39 -8.25
C ILE A 49 4.43 -15.85 -9.50
N ARG A 50 4.55 -15.13 -10.62
CA ARG A 50 3.94 -15.48 -11.90
C ARG A 50 4.37 -16.87 -12.36
N GLN A 51 5.66 -17.19 -12.32
CA GLN A 51 6.16 -18.52 -12.69
C GLN A 51 5.57 -19.62 -11.81
N LYS A 52 5.48 -19.42 -10.49
CA LYS A 52 4.86 -20.38 -9.58
C LYS A 52 3.37 -20.60 -9.89
N ILE A 53 2.63 -19.53 -10.15
CA ILE A 53 1.21 -19.61 -10.50
C ILE A 53 1.01 -20.35 -11.83
N SER A 54 1.79 -19.99 -12.87
CA SER A 54 1.72 -20.64 -14.17
C SER A 54 2.14 -22.11 -14.16
N GLY A 55 3.00 -22.51 -13.21
CA GLY A 55 3.32 -23.93 -12.99
C GLY A 55 2.17 -24.73 -12.37
N ALA A 56 1.35 -24.09 -11.52
CA ALA A 56 0.24 -24.75 -10.83
C ALA A 56 -1.08 -24.73 -11.63
N PHE A 57 -1.34 -23.69 -12.41
CA PHE A 57 -2.60 -23.49 -13.13
C PHE A 57 -2.39 -23.51 -14.65
N LYS A 58 -3.18 -24.32 -15.36
CA LYS A 58 -3.10 -24.41 -16.84
C LYS A 58 -4.08 -23.48 -17.57
N ARG A 59 -5.10 -23.00 -16.88
CA ARG A 59 -6.15 -22.09 -17.38
C ARG A 59 -6.73 -21.34 -16.18
N GLY A 60 -7.45 -20.25 -16.44
CA GLY A 60 -8.15 -19.46 -15.42
C GLY A 60 -7.57 -18.06 -15.28
N ARG A 61 -8.38 -17.15 -14.75
CA ARG A 61 -7.90 -15.83 -14.38
C ARG A 61 -7.64 -15.81 -12.88
N ILE A 62 -6.45 -15.37 -12.51
CA ILE A 62 -5.96 -15.35 -11.13
C ILE A 62 -5.55 -13.91 -10.84
N ASP A 63 -6.29 -13.27 -9.94
CA ASP A 63 -5.97 -11.95 -9.42
C ASP A 63 -5.36 -12.14 -8.03
N ALA A 64 -4.07 -11.83 -7.89
CA ALA A 64 -3.32 -11.88 -6.63
C ALA A 64 -3.01 -10.46 -6.15
N PHE A 65 -3.46 -10.14 -4.95
CA PHE A 65 -3.25 -8.86 -4.30
C PHE A 65 -2.36 -9.05 -3.07
N VAL A 66 -1.29 -8.28 -2.97
CA VAL A 66 -0.37 -8.31 -1.83
C VAL A 66 -0.35 -6.92 -1.19
N ARG A 67 -0.68 -6.88 0.09
CA ARG A 67 -0.61 -5.68 0.92
C ARG A 67 0.40 -5.90 2.02
N ILE A 68 1.30 -4.94 2.15
CA ILE A 68 2.36 -4.96 3.16
C ILE A 68 2.25 -3.65 3.93
N ASP A 69 1.89 -3.76 5.21
CA ASP A 69 1.80 -2.65 6.14
C ASP A 69 2.96 -2.78 7.13
N TYR A 70 3.91 -1.85 7.06
CA TYR A 70 4.95 -1.74 8.07
C TYR A 70 4.36 -1.08 9.32
N LYS A 71 4.45 -1.76 10.47
CA LYS A 71 4.21 -1.10 11.75
C LYS A 71 5.38 -0.14 11.97
N ARG A 72 5.22 1.10 11.52
CA ARG A 72 6.10 2.19 11.93
C ARG A 72 5.92 2.35 13.43
N GLU A 73 6.89 1.88 14.23
CA GLU A 73 7.13 2.51 15.52
C GLU A 73 7.16 4.01 15.25
N ASN A 74 6.34 4.77 15.99
CA ASN A 74 6.21 6.22 15.90
C ASN A 74 7.48 6.85 15.33
N ILE A 75 7.47 7.16 14.03
CA ILE A 75 8.41 8.14 13.50
C ILE A 75 8.01 9.38 14.28
N LYS A 76 8.78 9.71 15.32
CA LYS A 76 8.72 11.03 15.93
C LYS A 76 9.01 11.96 14.77
N LEU A 77 7.96 12.55 14.20
CA LEU A 77 8.11 13.69 13.31
C LEU A 77 8.79 14.72 14.19
N ASP A 78 10.08 14.88 14.00
CA ASP A 78 10.82 15.97 14.62
C ASP A 78 10.36 17.22 13.87
N VAL A 79 9.29 17.83 14.40
CA VAL A 79 8.77 19.08 13.87
C VAL A 79 9.90 20.08 14.01
N ASN A 80 10.39 20.61 12.90
CA ASN A 80 11.41 21.62 12.88
C ASN A 80 10.82 22.91 13.48
N HIS A 81 10.88 23.02 14.81
CA HIS A 81 10.30 24.11 15.59
C HIS A 81 10.87 25.48 15.19
N SER A 82 12.08 25.52 14.62
CA SER A 82 12.68 26.73 14.05
C SER A 82 11.89 27.25 12.84
N LEU A 83 11.50 26.38 11.91
CA LEU A 83 10.65 26.77 10.78
C LEU A 83 9.26 27.19 11.24
N VAL A 84 8.65 26.44 12.17
CA VAL A 84 7.34 26.80 12.73
C VAL A 84 7.40 28.18 13.40
N ARG A 85 8.45 28.46 14.18
CA ARG A 85 8.65 29.77 14.81
C ARG A 85 8.83 30.88 13.78
N ALA A 86 9.61 30.66 12.72
CA ALA A 86 9.77 31.64 11.65
C ALA A 86 8.44 31.96 10.94
N TYR A 87 7.58 30.96 10.71
CA TYR A 87 6.23 31.18 10.18
C TYR A 87 5.34 31.98 11.14
N VAL A 88 5.34 31.65 12.42
CA VAL A 88 4.56 32.37 13.44
C VAL A 88 5.04 33.82 13.58
N ASP A 89 6.35 34.05 13.55
CA ASP A 89 6.95 35.39 13.64
C ASP A 89 6.62 36.22 12.38
N MET A 90 6.73 35.63 11.18
CA MET A 90 6.31 36.29 9.94
C MET A 90 4.82 36.62 9.94
N MET A 91 3.96 35.71 10.40
CA MET A 91 2.52 35.96 10.52
C MET A 91 2.22 37.08 11.51
N SER A 92 2.95 37.15 12.63
CA SER A 92 2.81 38.22 13.62
C SER A 92 3.26 39.57 13.07
N GLN A 93 4.35 39.60 12.30
CA GLN A 93 4.83 40.79 11.60
C GLN A 93 3.87 41.25 10.50
N LEU A 94 3.28 40.32 9.74
CA LEU A 94 2.27 40.63 8.72
C LEU A 94 0.98 41.17 9.34
N LYS A 95 0.54 40.60 10.47
CA LYS A 95 -0.63 41.09 11.22
C LYS A 95 -0.43 42.53 11.71
N ASN A 96 0.77 42.84 12.19
CA ASN A 96 1.13 44.18 12.67
C ASN A 96 1.35 45.20 11.55
N SER A 97 1.88 44.77 10.40
CA SER A 97 2.18 45.69 9.28
C SER A 97 1.00 45.95 8.35
N TYR A 98 0.04 45.03 8.24
CA TYR A 98 -1.06 45.15 7.28
C TYR A 98 -2.47 45.24 7.88
N ALA A 99 -2.62 45.30 9.22
CA ALA A 99 -3.91 45.45 9.91
C ALA A 99 -5.02 44.52 9.35
N VAL A 100 -4.66 43.31 8.93
CA VAL A 100 -5.62 42.36 8.35
C VAL A 100 -6.39 41.71 9.50
N GLN A 101 -7.62 42.15 9.70
CA GLN A 101 -8.62 41.40 10.46
C GLN A 101 -9.04 40.18 9.62
N GLY A 102 -8.59 39.01 10.04
CA GLY A 102 -9.08 37.74 9.51
C GLY A 102 -8.60 36.62 10.40
N ASP A 103 -9.52 36.02 11.17
CA ASP A 103 -9.31 34.69 11.75
C ASP A 103 -9.27 33.70 10.59
N LEU A 104 -8.26 32.83 10.54
CA LEU A 104 -8.29 31.67 9.66
C LEU A 104 -8.35 30.39 10.49
N THR A 105 -9.42 29.65 10.21
CA THR A 105 -9.67 28.24 10.57
C THR A 105 -8.80 27.33 9.71
#